data_AF-A0A2S9F8M4-F1
#
_entry.id   AF-A0A2S9F8M4-F1
#
_cell.length_a   1.000
_cell.length_b   1.000
_cell.length_c   1.000
_cell.angle_alpha   90.00
_cell.angle_beta   90.00
_cell.angle_gamma   90.00
#
_symmetry.space_group_name_H-M   'P 1'
#
loop_
_entity.id
_entity.type
_entity.pdbx_description
1 polymer ?
#
loop_
_entity_poly.entity_id
_entity_poly.type
_entity_poly.pdbx_seq_one_letter_code
_entity_poly.pdbx_strand_id
1 'polypeptide(L)'
;EFADYSFDEHFGGPIPSFPPREVLYDYIAGRAKKSNVRQFIQFDTAVRNVSFDDDTKTFAVTVESLSSGESALATESFDHVIVATGHFSTPNVPEYPGFESFPGRILHSHDFRDAVEFAGRNLLILGSSYSAEDIALQSLKYGAASIAVAYRNAPMGFGWPDGITEVPALQHVQGRTAHFADGSSRDVDAIILCTGYLHHFPFIDSDLRLTTTNNLYPGGLYKGVVSLANPKLMYLGMQDQFYTFNMFDAQAFVARDIVLGRLPLPDADAMAADVTAWRATYAAVDSVAGQIDFQTDYVRDLMSLTDYPSFDIDMVHRHFFTWEHDKEESITGYRDKSFASPCTGTVGPAPHTTWWDELDDSLARFLKR
;
A
#
# COMPACT_ATOMS: atom_id res chain seq x y z
N GLU A 1 -13.03 -2.36 4.60
CA GLU A 1 -13.69 -3.30 5.53
C GLU A 1 -13.74 -4.68 4.87
N PHE A 2 -13.56 -5.77 5.63
CA PHE A 2 -13.71 -7.14 5.15
C PHE A 2 -15.19 -7.48 4.97
N ALA A 3 -15.56 -8.10 3.85
CA ALA A 3 -16.95 -8.44 3.56
C ALA A 3 -17.51 -9.57 4.46
N ASP A 4 -16.62 -10.35 5.07
CA ASP A 4 -16.92 -11.49 5.93
C ASP A 4 -16.70 -11.23 7.44
N TYR A 5 -16.30 -10.01 7.80
CA TYR A 5 -15.98 -9.62 9.17
C TYR A 5 -16.06 -8.11 9.34
N SER A 6 -17.21 -7.56 9.76
CA SER A 6 -17.40 -6.11 9.83
C SER A 6 -16.70 -5.46 11.04
N PHE A 7 -16.49 -4.15 10.98
CA PHE A 7 -16.06 -3.35 12.13
C PHE A 7 -17.08 -3.43 13.27
N ASP A 8 -18.37 -3.43 12.94
CA ASP A 8 -19.45 -3.59 13.92
C ASP A 8 -19.35 -4.90 14.69
N GLU A 9 -19.04 -6.01 13.98
CA GLU A 9 -18.83 -7.31 14.62
C GLU A 9 -17.62 -7.28 15.57
N HIS A 10 -16.52 -6.67 15.12
CA HIS A 10 -15.26 -6.68 15.86
C HIS A 10 -15.28 -5.76 17.08
N PHE A 11 -15.72 -4.51 16.93
CA PHE A 11 -15.72 -3.49 17.98
C PHE A 11 -17.05 -3.39 18.75
N GLY A 12 -18.07 -4.16 18.35
CA GLY A 12 -19.40 -4.14 18.97
C GLY A 12 -20.23 -2.90 18.61
N GLY A 13 -19.93 -2.25 17.48
CA GLY A 13 -20.62 -1.08 16.96
C GLY A 13 -19.72 -0.19 16.09
N PRO A 14 -20.28 0.90 15.53
CA PRO A 14 -19.57 1.75 14.59
C PRO A 14 -18.49 2.57 15.31
N ILE A 15 -17.36 2.77 14.62
CA ILE A 15 -16.22 3.62 15.03
C ILE A 15 -15.97 4.70 13.96
N PRO A 16 -15.24 5.78 14.27
CA PRO A 16 -14.88 6.79 13.26
C PRO A 16 -14.14 6.18 12.05
N SER A 17 -14.32 6.77 10.87
CA SER A 17 -13.90 6.17 9.59
C SER A 17 -12.39 6.17 9.33
N PHE A 18 -11.61 6.93 10.10
CA PHE A 18 -10.15 7.00 9.99
C PHE A 18 -9.46 6.53 11.27
N PRO A 19 -9.51 5.22 11.59
CA PRO A 19 -8.86 4.65 12.76
C PRO A 19 -7.31 4.72 12.67
N PRO A 20 -6.60 4.89 13.81
CA PRO A 20 -5.15 4.81 13.84
C PRO A 20 -4.66 3.38 13.57
N ARG A 21 -3.36 3.26 13.29
CA ARG A 21 -2.70 1.99 12.92
C ARG A 21 -3.01 0.85 13.89
N GLU A 22 -2.97 1.09 15.20
CA GLU A 22 -3.19 0.05 16.21
C GLU A 22 -4.61 -0.53 16.14
N VAL A 23 -5.61 0.31 15.86
CA VAL A 23 -7.03 -0.10 15.73
C VAL A 23 -7.24 -0.95 14.48
N LEU A 24 -6.66 -0.56 13.33
CA LEU A 24 -6.72 -1.39 12.12
C LEU A 24 -5.98 -2.72 12.31
N TYR A 25 -4.84 -2.72 13.02
CA TYR A 25 -4.11 -3.95 13.33
C TYR A 25 -4.96 -4.90 14.18
N ASP A 26 -5.63 -4.40 15.23
CA ASP A 26 -6.51 -5.21 16.09
C ASP A 26 -7.66 -5.84 15.28
N TYR A 27 -8.26 -5.06 14.37
CA TYR A 27 -9.29 -5.54 13.45
C TYR A 27 -8.81 -6.68 12.53
N ILE A 28 -7.64 -6.51 11.89
CA ILE A 28 -7.04 -7.53 11.02
C ILE A 28 -6.69 -8.80 11.81
N ALA A 29 -6.04 -8.63 12.96
CA ALA A 29 -5.66 -9.73 13.84
C ALA A 29 -6.89 -10.46 14.41
N GLY A 30 -7.96 -9.73 14.70
CA GLY A 30 -9.25 -10.26 15.16
C GLY A 30 -9.84 -11.27 14.18
N ARG A 31 -9.88 -10.92 12.88
CA ARG A 31 -10.35 -11.84 11.83
C ARG A 31 -9.48 -13.11 11.75
N ALA A 32 -8.17 -12.95 11.73
CA ALA A 32 -7.23 -14.08 11.66
C ALA A 32 -7.29 -14.99 12.90
N LYS A 33 -7.55 -14.42 14.08
CA LYS A 33 -7.76 -15.18 15.31
C LYS A 33 -9.05 -16.00 15.27
N LYS A 34 -10.14 -15.42 14.76
CA LYS A 34 -11.45 -16.11 14.60
C LYS A 34 -11.35 -17.33 13.70
N SER A 35 -10.54 -17.26 12.64
CA SER A 35 -10.33 -18.38 11.69
C SER A 35 -9.23 -19.36 12.11
N ASN A 36 -8.52 -19.11 13.22
CA ASN A 36 -7.42 -19.93 13.73
C ASN A 36 -6.35 -20.26 12.68
N VAL A 37 -6.05 -19.31 11.77
CA VAL A 37 -5.06 -19.52 10.70
C VAL A 37 -3.62 -19.46 11.19
N ARG A 38 -3.38 -18.92 12.40
CA ARG A 38 -2.04 -18.78 12.99
C ARG A 38 -1.28 -20.11 13.07
N GLN A 39 -1.99 -21.23 13.24
CA GLN A 39 -1.37 -22.57 13.30
C GLN A 39 -0.66 -22.99 12.00
N PHE A 40 -0.97 -22.35 10.88
CA PHE A 40 -0.35 -22.61 9.57
C PHE A 40 0.81 -21.65 9.25
N ILE A 41 1.15 -20.73 10.17
CA ILE A 41 2.15 -19.69 9.92
C ILE A 41 3.41 -20.00 10.73
N GLN A 42 4.53 -20.09 10.03
CA GLN A 42 5.86 -20.13 10.65
C GLN A 42 6.44 -18.70 10.66
N PHE A 43 6.46 -18.08 11.84
CA PHE A 43 7.09 -16.76 12.04
C PHE A 43 8.62 -16.87 12.07
N ASP A 44 9.29 -15.72 12.06
CA ASP A 44 10.76 -15.62 12.12
C ASP A 44 11.46 -16.54 11.11
N THR A 45 10.86 -16.66 9.93
CA THR A 45 11.31 -17.57 8.86
C THR A 45 11.28 -16.83 7.54
N ALA A 46 12.46 -16.56 6.98
CA ALA A 46 12.60 -15.82 5.75
C ALA A 46 12.69 -16.79 4.55
N VAL A 47 11.88 -16.58 3.52
CA VAL A 47 12.04 -17.29 2.24
C VAL A 47 13.30 -16.78 1.55
N ARG A 48 14.20 -17.69 1.18
CA ARG A 48 15.50 -17.40 0.55
C ARG A 48 15.55 -17.78 -0.93
N ASN A 49 14.85 -18.84 -1.34
CA ASN A 49 14.75 -19.22 -2.75
C ASN A 49 13.41 -19.91 -3.04
N VAL A 50 12.89 -19.69 -4.25
CA VAL A 50 11.76 -20.36 -4.87
C VAL A 50 12.18 -20.66 -6.30
N SER A 51 12.30 -21.95 -6.60
CA SER A 51 12.60 -22.50 -7.91
C SER A 51 11.52 -23.50 -8.29
N PHE A 52 11.32 -23.73 -9.59
CA PHE A 52 10.37 -24.74 -10.09
C PHE A 52 11.13 -25.92 -10.68
N ASP A 53 10.78 -27.13 -10.24
CA ASP A 53 11.34 -28.38 -10.74
C ASP A 53 10.41 -28.94 -11.83
N ASP A 54 10.92 -28.97 -13.05
CA ASP A 54 10.19 -29.45 -14.23
C ASP A 54 9.96 -30.96 -14.25
N ASP A 55 10.77 -31.76 -13.56
CA ASP A 55 10.60 -33.21 -13.52
C ASP A 55 9.48 -33.59 -12.56
N THR A 56 9.43 -32.94 -11.40
CA THR A 56 8.40 -33.19 -10.37
C THR A 56 7.15 -32.33 -10.52
N LYS A 57 7.22 -31.24 -11.30
CA LYS A 57 6.17 -30.22 -11.45
C LYS A 57 5.78 -29.57 -10.12
N THR A 58 6.75 -29.38 -9.23
CA THR A 58 6.59 -28.73 -7.92
C THR A 58 7.59 -27.57 -7.75
N PHE A 59 7.34 -26.69 -6.79
CA PHE A 59 8.30 -25.68 -6.37
C PHE A 59 9.17 -26.21 -5.25
N ALA A 60 10.47 -25.95 -5.32
CA ALA A 60 11.37 -26.07 -4.17
C ALA A 60 11.48 -24.70 -3.49
N VAL A 61 11.02 -24.62 -2.23
CA VAL A 61 11.03 -23.38 -1.44
C VAL A 61 12.04 -23.54 -0.32
N THR A 62 13.12 -22.76 -0.38
CA THR A 62 14.16 -22.72 0.65
C THR A 62 13.90 -21.59 1.62
N VAL A 63 13.87 -21.90 2.91
CA VAL A 63 13.61 -20.96 4.00
C VAL A 63 14.78 -20.94 4.99
N GLU A 64 14.94 -19.83 5.70
CA GLU A 64 15.89 -19.66 6.80
C GLU A 64 15.14 -19.33 8.10
N SER A 65 15.35 -20.15 9.14
CA SER A 65 14.86 -19.84 10.49
C SER A 65 15.77 -18.81 11.18
N LEU A 66 15.15 -17.80 11.79
CA LEU A 66 15.82 -16.71 12.50
C LEU A 66 15.64 -16.80 14.03
N SER A 67 14.86 -17.77 14.52
CA SER A 67 14.34 -17.80 15.90
C SER A 67 15.33 -18.33 16.96
N SER A 68 16.56 -18.70 16.61
CA SER A 68 17.49 -19.34 17.56
C SER A 68 18.96 -18.89 17.52
N GLY A 69 19.30 -17.87 16.72
CA GLY A 69 20.69 -17.45 16.52
C GLY A 69 21.55 -18.43 15.70
N GLU A 70 21.04 -19.63 15.42
CA GLU A 70 21.57 -20.55 14.42
C GLU A 70 20.74 -20.41 13.13
N SER A 71 21.39 -19.91 12.08
CA SER A 71 20.82 -19.86 10.73
C SER A 71 20.81 -21.27 10.16
N ALA A 72 19.62 -21.85 9.99
CA ALA A 72 19.42 -23.15 9.36
C ALA A 72 18.55 -22.99 8.12
N LEU A 73 19.07 -23.44 6.98
CA LEU A 73 18.32 -23.54 5.73
C LEU A 73 17.57 -24.86 5.67
N ALA A 74 16.31 -24.80 5.28
CA ALA A 74 15.49 -25.97 4.96
C ALA A 74 14.81 -25.75 3.61
N THR A 75 14.64 -26.82 2.84
CA THR A 75 13.93 -26.78 1.56
C THR A 75 12.75 -27.73 1.61
N GLU A 76 11.58 -27.22 1.26
CA GLU A 76 10.33 -27.98 1.19
C GLU A 76 9.74 -27.90 -0.23
N SER A 77 8.99 -28.92 -0.61
CA SER A 77 8.36 -29.01 -1.94
C SER A 77 6.88 -28.64 -1.84
N PHE A 78 6.40 -27.82 -2.78
CA PHE A 78 5.02 -27.35 -2.83
C PHE A 78 4.44 -27.46 -4.24
N ASP A 79 3.19 -27.90 -4.37
CA ASP A 79 2.49 -27.93 -5.66
C ASP A 79 2.19 -26.53 -6.21
N HIS A 80 1.96 -25.57 -5.32
CA HIS A 80 1.63 -24.18 -5.62
C HIS A 80 2.39 -23.24 -4.69
N VAL A 81 2.73 -22.05 -5.19
CA VAL A 81 3.30 -20.97 -4.39
C VAL A 81 2.47 -19.71 -4.59
N ILE A 82 2.10 -19.05 -3.49
CA ILE A 82 1.37 -17.78 -3.49
C ILE A 82 2.26 -16.72 -2.82
N VAL A 83 2.68 -15.73 -3.58
CA VAL A 83 3.58 -14.66 -3.13
C VAL A 83 2.75 -13.46 -2.65
N ALA A 84 2.74 -13.25 -1.33
CA ALA A 84 2.03 -12.15 -0.67
C ALA A 84 2.98 -11.27 0.16
N THR A 85 4.20 -11.03 -0.33
CA THR A 85 5.27 -10.33 0.41
C THR A 85 5.19 -8.80 0.37
N GLY A 86 4.18 -8.25 -0.30
CA GLY A 86 4.02 -6.82 -0.52
C GLY A 86 5.08 -6.23 -1.46
N HIS A 87 4.95 -4.92 -1.72
CA HIS A 87 5.84 -4.15 -2.59
C HIS A 87 6.16 -2.74 -2.08
N PHE A 88 5.76 -2.41 -0.85
CA PHE A 88 6.04 -1.12 -0.19
C PHE A 88 7.09 -1.22 0.93
N SER A 89 8.14 -2.03 0.70
CA SER A 89 9.20 -2.28 1.69
C SER A 89 10.62 -2.11 1.16
N THR A 90 10.85 -2.26 -0.15
CA THR A 90 12.17 -1.98 -0.76
C THR A 90 12.15 -0.57 -1.34
N PRO A 91 12.84 0.40 -0.72
CA PRO A 91 12.69 1.81 -1.08
C PRO A 91 13.32 2.13 -2.44
N ASN A 92 12.71 3.05 -3.18
CA ASN A 92 13.33 3.69 -4.33
C ASN A 92 14.10 4.93 -3.85
N VAL A 93 15.43 4.84 -3.78
CA VAL A 93 16.29 5.87 -3.17
C VAL A 93 17.14 6.55 -4.27
N PRO A 94 16.63 7.60 -4.94
CA PRO A 94 17.42 8.34 -5.92
C PRO A 94 18.49 9.19 -5.24
N GLU A 95 19.64 9.31 -5.90
CA GLU A 95 20.72 10.21 -5.51
C GLU A 95 20.58 11.55 -6.24
N TYR A 96 20.84 12.65 -5.53
CA TYR A 96 20.88 14.01 -6.09
C TYR A 96 22.25 14.64 -5.82
N PRO A 97 22.76 15.49 -6.74
CA PRO A 97 24.04 16.16 -6.52
C PRO A 97 24.05 16.94 -5.18
N GLY A 98 25.08 16.69 -4.37
CA GLY A 98 25.29 17.34 -3.08
C GLY A 98 24.75 16.59 -1.87
N PHE A 99 23.95 15.52 -2.05
CA PHE A 99 23.48 14.66 -0.95
C PHE A 99 24.62 14.10 -0.10
N GLU A 100 25.73 13.72 -0.74
CA GLU A 100 26.94 13.20 -0.10
C GLU A 100 27.61 14.20 0.87
N SER A 101 27.31 15.49 0.71
CA SER A 101 27.87 16.59 1.51
C SER A 101 26.83 17.33 2.35
N PHE A 102 25.55 16.92 2.28
CA PHE A 102 24.48 17.54 3.05
C PHE A 102 24.70 17.28 4.55
N PRO A 103 24.74 18.32 5.41
CA PRO A 103 25.11 18.15 6.81
C PRO A 103 23.93 17.70 7.70
N GLY A 104 22.71 17.56 7.15
CA GLY A 104 21.53 17.09 7.86
C GLY A 104 21.21 15.61 7.60
N ARG A 105 20.09 15.12 8.13
CA ARG A 105 19.61 13.76 7.84
C ARG A 105 18.98 13.70 6.45
N ILE A 106 19.32 12.65 5.71
CA ILE A 106 18.59 12.19 4.53
C ILE A 106 18.06 10.80 4.85
N LEU A 107 16.75 10.59 4.69
CA LEU A 107 16.11 9.29 4.92
C LEU A 107 14.99 9.06 3.91
N HIS A 108 14.70 7.79 3.62
CA HIS A 108 13.51 7.44 2.85
C HIS A 108 12.28 7.37 3.78
N SER A 109 11.07 7.53 3.23
CA SER A 109 9.80 7.35 3.96
C SER A 109 9.69 5.96 4.61
N HIS A 110 10.43 4.98 4.10
CA HIS A 110 10.55 3.63 4.67
C HIS A 110 11.18 3.63 6.06
N ASP A 111 12.08 4.57 6.34
CA ASP A 111 12.84 4.69 7.59
C ASP A 111 12.26 5.76 8.53
N PHE A 112 11.24 6.51 8.08
CA PHE A 112 10.52 7.47 8.88
C PHE A 112 9.73 6.75 9.98
N ARG A 113 9.87 7.19 11.24
CA ARG A 113 9.21 6.55 12.40
C ARG A 113 8.48 7.53 13.28
N ASP A 114 9.10 8.67 13.60
CA ASP A 114 8.57 9.62 14.58
C ASP A 114 8.72 11.05 14.05
N ALA A 115 7.59 11.73 13.86
CA ALA A 115 7.53 13.11 13.40
C ALA A 115 8.10 14.12 14.41
N VAL A 116 8.09 13.78 15.71
CA VAL A 116 8.60 14.64 16.78
C VAL A 116 10.10 14.88 16.63
N GLU A 117 10.84 14.00 15.96
CA GLU A 117 12.27 14.20 15.68
C GLU A 117 12.56 15.47 14.86
N PHE A 118 11.55 15.96 14.15
CA PHE A 118 11.62 17.12 13.27
C PHE A 118 11.00 18.39 13.86
N ALA A 119 10.63 18.38 15.15
CA ALA A 119 10.12 19.58 15.82
C ALA A 119 11.13 20.74 15.70
N GLY A 120 10.64 21.90 15.26
CA GLY A 120 11.43 23.12 15.01
C GLY A 120 12.37 23.05 13.80
N ARG A 121 12.28 22.03 12.94
CA ARG A 121 13.14 21.85 11.76
C ARG A 121 12.46 22.29 10.48
N ASN A 122 13.25 22.77 9.52
CA ASN A 122 12.83 23.01 8.15
C ASN A 122 13.05 21.74 7.33
N LEU A 123 12.00 21.19 6.73
CA LEU A 123 12.07 19.91 6.02
C LEU A 123 11.95 20.10 4.52
N LEU A 124 12.70 19.29 3.78
CA LEU A 124 12.46 19.03 2.37
C LEU A 124 11.87 17.63 2.22
N ILE A 125 10.69 17.53 1.62
CA ILE A 125 10.06 16.25 1.29
C ILE A 125 10.12 16.10 -0.23
N LEU A 126 10.75 15.03 -0.74
CA LEU A 126 10.83 14.75 -2.17
C LEU A 126 9.76 13.73 -2.56
N GLY A 127 8.74 14.14 -3.29
CA GLY A 127 7.63 13.29 -3.71
C GLY A 127 6.30 14.05 -3.78
N SER A 128 5.31 13.47 -4.46
CA SER A 128 4.00 14.10 -4.69
C SER A 128 2.89 13.06 -4.73
N SER A 129 2.88 12.17 -3.73
CA SER A 129 1.89 11.10 -3.54
C SER A 129 1.69 10.84 -2.04
N TYR A 130 0.97 9.79 -1.67
CA TYR A 130 0.48 9.54 -0.30
C TYR A 130 1.51 9.71 0.82
N SER A 131 2.72 9.17 0.66
CA SER A 131 3.76 9.34 1.70
C SER A 131 4.20 10.79 1.86
N ALA A 132 4.31 11.55 0.77
CA ALA A 132 4.71 12.96 0.83
C ALA A 132 3.64 13.80 1.50
N GLU A 133 2.38 13.56 1.16
CA GLU A 133 1.22 14.18 1.79
C GLU A 133 1.17 13.90 3.29
N ASP A 134 1.13 12.62 3.68
CA ASP A 134 0.93 12.27 5.08
C ASP A 134 2.14 12.66 5.94
N ILE A 135 3.37 12.40 5.48
CA ILE A 135 4.57 12.77 6.26
C ILE A 135 4.69 14.29 6.40
N ALA A 136 4.29 15.08 5.40
CA ALA A 136 4.23 16.54 5.53
C ALA A 136 3.26 16.96 6.64
N LEU A 137 2.03 16.46 6.59
CA LEU A 137 1.01 16.78 7.58
C LEU A 137 1.41 16.34 8.99
N GLN A 138 1.94 15.12 9.14
CA GLN A 138 2.43 14.60 10.42
C GLN A 138 3.57 15.48 10.95
N SER A 139 4.56 15.78 10.12
CA SER A 139 5.71 16.60 10.54
C SER A 139 5.27 17.99 10.98
N LEU A 140 4.34 18.63 10.27
CA LEU A 140 3.81 19.94 10.68
C LEU A 140 2.97 19.83 11.97
N LYS A 141 2.07 18.86 12.06
CA LYS A 141 1.24 18.58 13.24
C LYS A 141 2.08 18.39 14.50
N TYR A 142 3.23 17.72 14.39
CA TYR A 142 4.17 17.49 15.51
C TYR A 142 5.26 18.57 15.64
N GLY A 143 5.12 19.70 14.95
CA GLY A 143 5.85 20.93 15.26
C GLY A 143 7.06 21.24 14.38
N ALA A 144 7.18 20.67 13.18
CA ALA A 144 8.16 21.14 12.19
C ALA A 144 7.99 22.65 11.93
N ALA A 145 9.10 23.36 11.74
CA ALA A 145 9.08 24.81 11.55
C ALA A 145 8.59 25.22 10.16
N SER A 146 8.99 24.46 9.12
CA SER A 146 8.48 24.63 7.76
C SER A 146 8.74 23.37 6.94
N ILE A 147 7.98 23.19 5.86
CA ILE A 147 8.05 22.04 4.97
C ILE A 147 7.96 22.53 3.52
N ALA A 148 8.95 22.16 2.72
CA ALA A 148 8.91 22.27 1.27
C ALA A 148 8.68 20.87 0.68
N VAL A 149 7.59 20.69 -0.04
CA VAL A 149 7.28 19.43 -0.75
C VAL A 149 7.63 19.59 -2.22
N ALA A 150 8.66 18.89 -2.67
CA ALA A 150 9.17 18.99 -4.03
C ALA A 150 8.55 17.93 -4.93
N TYR A 151 7.89 18.36 -6.01
CA TYR A 151 7.30 17.48 -7.01
C TYR A 151 8.12 17.42 -8.30
N ARG A 152 8.06 16.28 -9.00
CA ARG A 152 8.75 16.09 -10.30
C ARG A 152 7.84 16.38 -11.50
N ASN A 153 6.60 15.91 -11.44
CA ASN A 153 5.69 15.93 -12.59
C ASN A 153 4.62 17.03 -12.44
N ALA A 154 3.86 16.98 -11.35
CA ALA A 154 2.80 17.94 -11.04
C ALA A 154 2.73 18.14 -9.51
N PRO A 155 2.34 19.35 -9.06
CA PRO A 155 2.02 19.56 -7.64
C PRO A 155 0.81 18.70 -7.24
N MET A 156 0.74 18.37 -5.96
CA MET A 156 -0.46 17.78 -5.34
C MET A 156 -1.61 18.78 -5.32
N GLY A 157 -1.33 20.08 -5.14
CA GLY A 157 -2.30 21.15 -5.35
C GLY A 157 -3.31 21.35 -4.22
N PHE A 158 -3.05 20.79 -3.03
CA PHE A 158 -3.94 20.93 -1.88
C PHE A 158 -3.92 22.35 -1.28
N GLY A 159 -5.00 22.71 -0.58
CA GLY A 159 -5.04 23.88 0.31
C GLY A 159 -4.21 23.64 1.57
N TRP A 160 -2.88 23.66 1.43
CA TRP A 160 -1.96 23.39 2.53
C TRP A 160 -2.11 24.39 3.69
N PRO A 161 -2.00 23.94 4.95
CA PRO A 161 -1.92 24.85 6.08
C PRO A 161 -0.61 25.67 6.04
N ASP A 162 -0.62 26.81 6.72
CA ASP A 162 0.58 27.63 6.90
C ASP A 162 1.74 26.78 7.44
N GLY A 163 2.88 26.82 6.74
CA GLY A 163 4.07 26.03 7.07
C GLY A 163 4.39 24.92 6.08
N ILE A 164 3.43 24.48 5.24
CA ILE A 164 3.69 23.57 4.10
C ILE A 164 3.57 24.36 2.80
N THR A 165 4.51 24.13 1.88
CA THR A 165 4.48 24.72 0.54
C THR A 165 5.01 23.72 -0.48
N GLU A 166 4.51 23.81 -1.71
CA GLU A 166 5.01 22.99 -2.81
C GLU A 166 6.06 23.75 -3.63
N VAL A 167 7.08 23.02 -4.07
CA VAL A 167 8.17 23.55 -4.88
C VAL A 167 8.45 22.63 -6.08
N PRO A 168 8.97 23.15 -7.20
CA PRO A 168 9.37 22.31 -8.32
C PRO A 168 10.51 21.35 -7.98
N ALA A 169 10.87 20.50 -8.94
CA ALA A 169 11.87 19.45 -8.76
C ALA A 169 13.20 19.99 -8.19
N LEU A 170 13.71 19.30 -7.16
CA LEU A 170 15.07 19.51 -6.65
C LEU A 170 16.08 19.29 -7.79
N GLN A 171 17.04 20.20 -7.93
CA GLN A 171 18.16 20.08 -8.86
C GLN A 171 19.41 19.56 -8.16
N HIS A 172 19.76 20.19 -7.04
CA HIS A 172 20.93 19.83 -6.22
C HIS A 172 20.81 20.48 -4.84
N VAL A 173 21.71 20.10 -3.95
CA VAL A 173 21.89 20.71 -2.63
C VAL A 173 23.33 21.25 -2.53
N GLN A 174 23.50 22.44 -1.96
CA GLN A 174 24.80 23.02 -1.65
C GLN A 174 24.85 23.39 -0.15
N GLY A 175 25.62 22.63 0.63
CA GLY A 175 25.58 22.78 2.09
C GLY A 175 24.19 22.44 2.63
N ARG A 176 23.46 23.42 3.18
CA ARG A 176 22.06 23.24 3.63
C ARG A 176 21.02 23.75 2.63
N THR A 177 21.46 24.39 1.57
CA THR A 177 20.59 25.08 0.62
C THR A 177 20.17 24.13 -0.48
N ALA A 178 18.87 23.82 -0.56
CA ALA A 178 18.26 23.09 -1.66
C ALA A 178 17.91 24.05 -2.81
N HIS A 179 18.24 23.68 -4.04
CA HIS A 179 17.99 24.47 -5.26
C HIS A 179 16.98 23.78 -6.17
N PHE A 180 15.94 24.49 -6.59
CA PHE A 180 14.81 23.95 -7.35
C PHE A 180 14.81 24.37 -8.82
N ALA A 181 14.02 23.67 -9.64
CA ALA A 181 13.99 23.86 -11.09
C ALA A 181 13.54 25.25 -11.57
N ASP A 182 12.81 26.00 -10.74
CA ASP A 182 12.40 27.38 -11.01
C ASP A 182 13.47 28.43 -10.64
N GLY A 183 14.63 27.99 -10.16
CA GLY A 183 15.72 28.86 -9.71
C GLY A 183 15.56 29.34 -8.26
N SER A 184 14.48 28.99 -7.57
CA SER A 184 14.33 29.26 -6.15
C SER A 184 15.25 28.35 -5.31
N SER A 185 15.50 28.76 -4.07
CA SER A 185 16.31 27.98 -3.13
C SER A 185 15.86 28.17 -1.70
N ARG A 186 16.13 27.18 -0.84
CA ARG A 186 15.73 27.18 0.57
C ARG A 186 16.74 26.42 1.42
N ASP A 187 17.05 26.96 2.59
CA ASP A 187 17.80 26.22 3.60
C ASP A 187 16.89 25.18 4.27
N VAL A 188 17.38 23.94 4.36
CA VAL A 188 16.64 22.83 4.96
C VAL A 188 17.52 22.06 5.93
N ASP A 189 16.87 21.51 6.96
CA ASP A 189 17.54 20.82 8.05
C ASP A 189 17.59 19.30 7.89
N ALA A 190 16.60 18.73 7.20
CA ALA A 190 16.52 17.32 6.84
C ALA A 190 15.79 17.14 5.50
N ILE A 191 16.08 16.03 4.83
CA ILE A 191 15.48 15.64 3.55
C ILE A 191 14.81 14.28 3.71
N ILE A 192 13.53 14.18 3.41
CA ILE A 192 12.75 12.94 3.45
C ILE A 192 12.38 12.56 2.01
N LEU A 193 12.87 11.40 1.56
CA LEU A 193 12.61 10.86 0.25
C LEU A 193 11.30 10.07 0.29
N CYS A 194 10.22 10.67 -0.20
CA CYS A 194 8.92 10.04 -0.42
C CYS A 194 8.82 9.56 -1.87
N THR A 195 9.84 8.85 -2.33
CA THR A 195 10.11 8.55 -3.75
C THR A 195 9.63 7.16 -4.18
N GLY A 196 8.81 6.52 -3.34
CA GLY A 196 8.13 5.26 -3.63
C GLY A 196 9.00 4.03 -3.38
N TYR A 197 8.56 2.90 -3.92
CA TYR A 197 9.14 1.59 -3.64
C TYR A 197 9.32 0.78 -4.92
N LEU A 198 10.04 -0.33 -4.81
CA LEU A 198 10.32 -1.26 -5.89
C LEU A 198 9.66 -2.61 -5.61
N HIS A 199 9.09 -3.23 -6.65
CA HIS A 199 8.78 -4.65 -6.66
C HIS A 199 10.09 -5.45 -6.63
N HIS A 200 10.44 -5.98 -5.46
CA HIS A 200 11.71 -6.65 -5.23
C HIS A 200 11.51 -8.04 -4.62
N PHE A 201 11.81 -9.07 -5.41
CA PHE A 201 11.67 -10.48 -5.02
C PHE A 201 13.03 -11.20 -5.13
N PRO A 202 13.98 -10.96 -4.21
CA PRO A 202 15.32 -11.52 -4.30
C PRO A 202 15.33 -13.06 -4.15
N PHE A 203 14.24 -13.62 -3.64
CA PHE A 203 14.05 -15.04 -3.36
C PHE A 203 13.37 -15.82 -4.48
N ILE A 204 13.05 -15.23 -5.64
CA ILE A 204 12.40 -15.95 -6.76
C ILE A 204 13.36 -16.02 -7.94
N ASP A 205 13.52 -17.18 -8.56
CA ASP A 205 14.35 -17.32 -9.77
C ASP A 205 13.89 -16.40 -10.91
N SER A 206 14.84 -15.92 -11.71
CA SER A 206 14.61 -14.78 -12.62
C SER A 206 13.55 -15.02 -13.69
N ASP A 207 13.36 -16.27 -14.11
CA ASP A 207 12.36 -16.70 -15.08
C ASP A 207 10.94 -16.75 -14.51
N LEU A 208 10.80 -16.91 -13.18
CA LEU A 208 9.51 -16.91 -12.46
C LEU A 208 9.15 -15.54 -11.89
N ARG A 209 10.13 -14.65 -11.78
CA ARG A 209 10.04 -13.39 -11.03
C ARG A 209 9.16 -12.35 -11.74
N LEU A 210 8.15 -11.85 -11.02
CA LEU A 210 7.38 -10.68 -11.47
C LEU A 210 8.29 -9.44 -11.57
N THR A 211 8.32 -8.82 -12.74
CA THR A 211 9.03 -7.56 -12.99
C THR A 211 8.02 -6.52 -13.47
N THR A 212 7.79 -5.48 -12.66
CA THR A 212 6.79 -4.43 -12.92
C THR A 212 7.20 -3.14 -12.22
N THR A 213 6.69 -2.02 -12.71
CA THR A 213 6.64 -0.77 -11.92
C THR A 213 5.36 -0.76 -11.10
N ASN A 214 5.28 0.08 -10.06
CA ASN A 214 4.01 0.27 -9.34
C ASN A 214 2.95 0.87 -10.28
N ASN A 215 1.81 0.18 -10.39
CA ASN A 215 0.66 0.57 -11.21
C ASN A 215 -0.57 -0.30 -10.86
N LEU A 216 -1.76 0.06 -11.36
CA LEU A 216 -3.01 -0.63 -11.01
C LEU A 216 -3.17 -2.03 -11.64
N TYR A 217 -2.43 -2.38 -12.69
CA TYR A 217 -2.50 -3.71 -13.32
C TYR A 217 -1.14 -4.17 -13.87
N PRO A 218 -0.26 -4.73 -13.01
CA PRO A 218 1.00 -5.31 -13.44
C PRO A 218 0.81 -6.33 -14.56
N GLY A 219 1.65 -6.24 -15.60
CA GLY A 219 1.65 -7.23 -16.66
C GLY A 219 2.13 -8.61 -16.18
N GLY A 220 1.81 -9.64 -16.95
CA GLY A 220 2.24 -11.00 -16.64
C GLY A 220 1.42 -11.73 -15.58
N LEU A 221 0.30 -11.15 -15.12
CA LEU A 221 -0.60 -11.75 -14.13
C LEU A 221 -2.03 -11.88 -14.69
N TYR A 222 -2.45 -13.09 -15.04
CA TYR A 222 -3.84 -13.38 -15.40
C TYR A 222 -4.77 -13.10 -14.21
N LYS A 223 -5.86 -12.35 -14.46
CA LYS A 223 -6.73 -11.80 -13.41
C LYS A 223 -5.97 -11.01 -12.32
N GLY A 224 -4.80 -10.47 -12.65
CA GLY A 224 -3.93 -9.80 -11.68
C GLY A 224 -3.39 -10.71 -10.56
N VAL A 225 -3.53 -12.04 -10.66
CA VAL A 225 -3.17 -13.00 -9.61
C VAL A 225 -2.23 -14.10 -10.13
N VAL A 226 -2.56 -14.75 -11.25
CA VAL A 226 -1.88 -15.97 -11.72
C VAL A 226 -0.72 -15.63 -12.65
N SER A 227 0.49 -16.09 -12.36
CA SER A 227 1.66 -15.80 -13.18
C SER A 227 1.55 -16.47 -14.56
N LEU A 228 1.74 -15.69 -15.63
CA LEU A 228 1.86 -16.22 -16.99
C LEU A 228 3.16 -17.01 -17.19
N ALA A 229 4.19 -16.79 -16.36
CA ALA A 229 5.44 -17.55 -16.43
C ALA A 229 5.26 -19.00 -15.93
N ASN A 230 4.43 -19.18 -14.89
CA ASN A 230 4.05 -20.49 -14.39
C ASN A 230 2.70 -20.38 -13.65
N PRO A 231 1.59 -20.96 -14.16
CA PRO A 231 0.27 -20.81 -13.55
C PRO A 231 0.09 -21.45 -12.17
N LYS A 232 1.08 -22.21 -11.68
CA LYS A 232 1.11 -22.70 -10.29
C LYS A 232 1.71 -21.67 -9.31
N LEU A 233 2.32 -20.59 -9.83
CA LEU A 233 2.79 -19.44 -9.07
C LEU A 233 1.76 -18.31 -9.16
N MET A 234 1.36 -17.78 -8.01
CA MET A 234 0.40 -16.68 -7.90
C MET A 234 0.98 -15.54 -7.06
N TYR A 235 0.47 -14.33 -7.27
CA TYR A 235 0.84 -13.13 -6.54
C TYR A 235 -0.42 -12.44 -6.01
N LEU A 236 -0.37 -11.95 -4.77
CA LEU A 236 -1.47 -11.19 -4.16
C LEU A 236 -1.02 -9.76 -3.85
N GLY A 237 -1.88 -8.79 -4.14
CA GLY A 237 -1.70 -7.39 -3.76
C GLY A 237 -0.52 -6.68 -4.44
N MET A 238 -0.09 -7.13 -5.63
CA MET A 238 1.03 -6.54 -6.36
C MET A 238 0.66 -5.28 -7.17
N GLN A 239 -0.63 -4.97 -7.24
CA GLN A 239 -1.18 -3.73 -7.78
C GLN A 239 -0.92 -2.56 -6.83
N ASP A 240 -0.89 -1.35 -7.38
CA ASP A 240 -1.08 -0.10 -6.62
C ASP A 240 -2.50 -0.04 -6.03
N GLN A 241 -2.72 0.72 -4.96
CA GLN A 241 -3.84 0.46 -4.04
C GLN A 241 -4.69 1.70 -3.72
N PHE A 242 -5.90 1.76 -4.28
CA PHE A 242 -7.06 2.43 -3.65
C PHE A 242 -7.79 1.42 -2.75
N TYR A 243 -8.26 0.33 -3.36
CA TYR A 243 -8.76 -0.85 -2.67
C TYR A 243 -7.58 -1.64 -2.08
N THR A 244 -7.78 -2.19 -0.88
CA THR A 244 -6.77 -2.97 -0.17
C THR A 244 -7.36 -4.29 0.30
N PHE A 245 -7.88 -4.35 1.53
CA PHE A 245 -8.26 -5.58 2.21
C PHE A 245 -9.24 -6.47 1.44
N ASN A 246 -10.33 -5.89 0.92
CA ASN A 246 -11.34 -6.63 0.16
C ASN A 246 -10.88 -6.98 -1.27
N MET A 247 -9.97 -6.20 -1.87
CA MET A 247 -9.28 -6.60 -3.10
C MET A 247 -8.39 -7.81 -2.85
N PHE A 248 -7.61 -7.79 -1.75
CA PHE A 248 -6.76 -8.93 -1.38
C PHE A 248 -7.58 -10.18 -1.09
N ASP A 249 -8.75 -10.04 -0.45
CA ASP A 249 -9.66 -11.16 -0.23
C ASP A 249 -10.21 -11.72 -1.56
N ALA A 250 -10.67 -10.86 -2.46
CA ALA A 250 -11.15 -11.28 -3.78
C ALA A 250 -10.05 -12.03 -4.56
N GLN A 251 -8.81 -11.52 -4.53
CA GLN A 251 -7.64 -12.20 -5.11
C GLN A 251 -7.35 -13.54 -4.42
N ALA A 252 -7.42 -13.60 -3.09
CA ALA A 252 -7.17 -14.81 -2.32
C ALA A 252 -8.24 -15.90 -2.57
N PHE A 253 -9.51 -15.51 -2.75
CA PHE A 253 -10.59 -16.43 -3.12
C PHE A 253 -10.38 -17.00 -4.52
N VAL A 254 -9.95 -16.18 -5.49
CA VAL A 254 -9.59 -16.65 -6.84
C VAL A 254 -8.43 -17.63 -6.77
N ALA A 255 -7.35 -17.29 -6.06
CA ALA A 255 -6.21 -18.17 -5.88
C ALA A 255 -6.60 -19.50 -5.21
N ARG A 256 -7.42 -19.44 -4.16
CA ARG A 256 -7.97 -20.61 -3.46
C ARG A 256 -8.75 -21.52 -4.42
N ASP A 257 -9.67 -20.96 -5.21
CA ASP A 257 -10.52 -21.78 -6.08
C ASP A 257 -9.75 -22.38 -7.26
N ILE A 258 -8.67 -21.76 -7.71
CA ILE A 258 -7.73 -22.37 -8.66
C ILE A 258 -7.01 -23.56 -8.02
N VAL A 259 -6.42 -23.37 -6.83
CA VAL A 259 -5.70 -24.44 -6.11
C VAL A 259 -6.60 -25.62 -5.77
N LEU A 260 -7.87 -25.36 -5.44
CA LEU A 260 -8.87 -26.40 -5.16
C LEU A 260 -9.49 -27.02 -6.42
N GLY A 261 -9.13 -26.55 -7.62
CA GLY A 261 -9.68 -27.02 -8.89
C GLY A 261 -11.15 -26.65 -9.15
N ARG A 262 -11.68 -25.67 -8.41
CA ARG A 262 -13.05 -25.14 -8.55
C ARG A 262 -13.15 -24.10 -9.66
N LEU A 263 -12.08 -23.35 -9.88
CA LEU A 263 -11.95 -22.39 -10.96
C LEU A 263 -10.88 -22.92 -11.96
N PRO A 264 -11.29 -23.61 -13.03
CA PRO A 264 -10.35 -24.10 -14.02
C PRO A 264 -9.68 -22.92 -14.75
N LEU A 265 -8.37 -23.01 -14.95
CA LEU A 265 -7.63 -22.05 -15.74
C LEU A 265 -7.89 -22.26 -17.24
N PRO A 266 -8.05 -21.19 -18.04
CA PRO A 266 -8.06 -21.31 -19.48
C PRO A 266 -6.65 -21.60 -20.00
N ASP A 267 -6.51 -21.82 -21.31
CA ASP A 267 -5.20 -22.01 -21.94
C ASP A 267 -4.32 -20.73 -21.87
N ALA A 268 -3.04 -20.90 -22.20
CA ALA A 268 -2.05 -19.84 -22.10
C ALA A 268 -2.38 -18.62 -22.98
N ASP A 269 -2.92 -18.83 -24.18
CA ASP A 269 -3.27 -17.75 -25.11
C ASP A 269 -4.45 -16.93 -24.59
N ALA A 270 -5.46 -17.59 -24.03
CA ALA A 270 -6.60 -16.92 -23.41
C ALA A 270 -6.19 -16.12 -22.15
N MET A 271 -5.29 -16.67 -21.32
CA MET A 271 -4.75 -15.93 -20.17
C MET A 271 -3.96 -14.68 -20.62
N ALA A 272 -3.12 -14.81 -21.65
CA ALA A 272 -2.37 -13.68 -22.19
C ALA A 272 -3.27 -12.62 -22.84
N ALA A 273 -4.36 -13.04 -23.49
CA ALA A 273 -5.35 -12.14 -24.07
C ALA A 273 -6.10 -11.33 -23.01
N ASP A 274 -6.52 -11.96 -21.89
CA ASP A 274 -7.14 -11.27 -20.75
C ASP A 274 -6.21 -10.20 -20.17
N VAL A 275 -4.94 -10.54 -19.92
CA VAL A 275 -3.93 -9.56 -19.45
C VAL A 275 -3.78 -8.41 -20.42
N THR A 276 -3.74 -8.70 -21.72
CA THR A 276 -3.61 -7.66 -22.76
C THR A 276 -4.82 -6.72 -22.77
N ALA A 277 -6.04 -7.26 -22.62
CA ALA A 277 -7.27 -6.47 -22.58
C ALA A 277 -7.30 -5.54 -21.36
N TRP A 278 -7.01 -6.05 -20.16
CA TRP A 278 -6.94 -5.23 -18.94
C TRP A 278 -5.89 -4.13 -19.03
N ARG A 279 -4.72 -4.44 -19.61
CA ARG A 279 -3.65 -3.45 -19.80
C ARG A 279 -4.02 -2.39 -20.84
N ALA A 280 -4.78 -2.73 -21.88
CA ALA A 280 -5.27 -1.77 -22.84
C ALA A 280 -6.30 -0.81 -22.19
N THR A 281 -7.20 -1.33 -21.35
CA THR A 281 -8.13 -0.52 -20.57
C THR A 281 -7.35 0.41 -19.62
N TYR A 282 -6.38 -0.11 -18.86
CA TYR A 282 -5.57 0.70 -17.95
C TYR A 282 -4.78 1.80 -18.68
N ALA A 283 -4.22 1.50 -19.86
CA ALA A 283 -3.46 2.48 -20.64
C ALA A 283 -4.31 3.67 -21.13
N ALA A 284 -5.65 3.52 -21.16
CA ALA A 284 -6.58 4.60 -21.47
C ALA A 284 -7.00 5.44 -20.25
N VAL A 285 -6.59 5.06 -19.03
CA VAL A 285 -6.90 5.78 -17.79
C VAL A 285 -5.93 6.96 -17.62
N ASP A 286 -6.49 8.17 -17.55
CA ASP A 286 -5.72 9.43 -17.50
C ASP A 286 -6.07 10.33 -16.29
N SER A 287 -6.93 9.87 -15.38
CA SER A 287 -7.42 10.62 -14.22
C SER A 287 -7.54 9.75 -12.97
N VAL A 288 -7.52 10.37 -11.79
CA VAL A 288 -7.74 9.68 -10.50
C VAL A 288 -9.13 9.03 -10.45
N ALA A 289 -10.16 9.71 -10.95
CA ALA A 289 -11.49 9.13 -11.12
C ALA A 289 -11.47 7.84 -11.94
N GLY A 290 -10.83 7.87 -13.12
CA GLY A 290 -10.70 6.67 -13.97
C GLY A 290 -9.88 5.55 -13.32
N GLN A 291 -8.93 5.88 -12.44
CA GLN A 291 -8.17 4.91 -11.65
C GLN A 291 -9.05 4.20 -10.60
N ILE A 292 -9.92 4.96 -9.92
CA ILE A 292 -10.92 4.42 -8.98
C ILE A 292 -11.92 3.52 -9.73
N ASP A 293 -12.42 3.97 -10.88
CA ASP A 293 -13.31 3.18 -11.75
C ASP A 293 -12.66 1.85 -12.14
N PHE A 294 -11.43 1.93 -12.67
CA PHE A 294 -10.66 0.76 -13.11
C PHE A 294 -10.48 -0.27 -11.99
N GLN A 295 -10.07 0.15 -10.80
CA GLN A 295 -9.83 -0.79 -9.71
C GLN A 295 -11.14 -1.32 -9.10
N THR A 296 -12.21 -0.53 -9.14
CA THR A 296 -13.56 -1.00 -8.78
C THR A 296 -14.00 -2.13 -9.71
N ASP A 297 -13.84 -1.94 -11.02
CA ASP A 297 -14.17 -2.96 -12.02
C ASP A 297 -13.30 -4.22 -11.87
N TYR A 298 -12.01 -4.05 -11.57
CA TYR A 298 -11.11 -5.17 -11.27
C TYR A 298 -11.60 -6.00 -10.09
N VAL A 299 -11.91 -5.36 -8.95
CA VAL A 299 -12.42 -6.06 -7.77
C VAL A 299 -13.76 -6.75 -8.08
N ARG A 300 -14.65 -6.07 -8.82
CA ARG A 300 -15.94 -6.65 -9.24
C ARG A 300 -15.76 -7.88 -10.12
N ASP A 301 -14.82 -7.86 -11.06
CA ASP A 301 -14.48 -9.02 -11.91
C ASP A 301 -14.07 -10.22 -11.05
N LEU A 302 -13.12 -10.05 -10.12
CA LEU A 302 -12.67 -11.13 -9.26
C LEU A 302 -13.77 -11.70 -8.36
N MET A 303 -14.60 -10.82 -7.78
CA MET A 303 -15.73 -11.24 -6.95
C MET A 303 -16.72 -12.10 -7.73
N SER A 304 -16.92 -11.82 -9.02
CA SER A 304 -17.83 -12.59 -9.88
C SER A 304 -17.38 -14.03 -10.15
N LEU A 305 -16.10 -14.35 -9.91
CA LEU A 305 -15.51 -15.66 -10.20
C LEU A 305 -15.62 -16.65 -9.04
N THR A 306 -16.03 -16.21 -7.85
CA THR A 306 -15.91 -16.99 -6.61
C THR A 306 -17.15 -16.85 -5.72
N ASP A 307 -17.15 -17.56 -4.59
CA ASP A 307 -18.16 -17.43 -3.54
C ASP A 307 -17.84 -16.37 -2.47
N TYR A 308 -16.90 -15.44 -2.74
CA TYR A 308 -16.55 -14.37 -1.80
C TYR A 308 -17.80 -13.53 -1.46
N PRO A 309 -18.07 -13.26 -0.15
CA PRO A 309 -19.27 -12.54 0.23
C PRO A 309 -19.42 -11.20 -0.48
N SER A 310 -20.63 -10.94 -1.01
CA SER A 310 -20.98 -9.67 -1.61
C SER A 310 -21.03 -8.55 -0.56
N PHE A 311 -20.51 -7.38 -0.92
CA PHE A 311 -20.66 -6.11 -0.20
C PHE A 311 -21.09 -5.03 -1.20
N ASP A 312 -21.54 -3.87 -0.73
CA ASP A 312 -21.92 -2.75 -1.60
C ASP A 312 -20.67 -2.08 -2.20
N ILE A 313 -20.12 -2.67 -3.26
CA ILE A 313 -18.95 -2.16 -3.97
C ILE A 313 -19.21 -0.80 -4.61
N ASP A 314 -20.46 -0.51 -5.02
CA ASP A 314 -20.82 0.77 -5.60
C ASP A 314 -20.83 1.88 -4.51
N MET A 315 -21.14 1.53 -3.26
CA MET A 315 -20.94 2.43 -2.12
C MET A 315 -19.46 2.70 -1.87
N VAL A 316 -18.60 1.68 -1.94
CA VAL A 316 -17.14 1.87 -1.81
C VAL A 316 -16.61 2.78 -2.91
N HIS A 317 -17.04 2.56 -4.15
CA HIS A 317 -16.76 3.44 -5.28
C HIS A 317 -17.14 4.89 -4.96
N ARG A 318 -18.40 5.16 -4.60
CA ARG A 318 -18.85 6.52 -4.21
C ARG A 318 -18.03 7.11 -3.05
N HIS A 319 -17.62 6.29 -2.09
CA HIS A 319 -16.80 6.74 -0.96
C HIS A 319 -15.41 7.19 -1.40
N PHE A 320 -14.74 6.52 -2.35
CA PHE A 320 -13.46 7.00 -2.87
C PHE A 320 -13.58 8.37 -3.54
N PHE A 321 -14.63 8.59 -4.35
CA PHE A 321 -14.86 9.92 -4.95
C PHE A 321 -15.13 11.00 -3.90
N THR A 322 -15.91 10.66 -2.88
CA THR A 322 -16.21 11.58 -1.77
C THR A 322 -14.93 11.89 -0.98
N TRP A 323 -14.10 10.88 -0.72
CA TRP A 323 -12.83 11.03 -0.02
C TRP A 323 -11.83 11.90 -0.78
N GLU A 324 -11.69 11.72 -2.10
CA GLU A 324 -10.87 12.60 -2.94
C GLU A 324 -11.36 14.05 -2.86
N HIS A 325 -12.68 14.25 -2.96
CA HIS A 325 -13.27 15.59 -2.81
C HIS A 325 -13.03 16.19 -1.41
N ASP A 326 -13.15 15.40 -0.34
CA ASP A 326 -12.91 15.85 1.03
C ASP A 326 -11.44 16.26 1.23
N LYS A 327 -10.49 15.60 0.56
CA LYS A 327 -9.07 15.98 0.58
C LYS A 327 -8.81 17.30 -0.16
N GLU A 328 -9.46 17.50 -1.30
CA GLU A 328 -9.40 18.77 -2.05
C GLU A 328 -10.01 19.93 -1.23
N GLU A 329 -11.15 19.69 -0.57
CA GLU A 329 -11.83 20.66 0.28
C GLU A 329 -10.96 21.03 1.50
N SER A 330 -10.40 20.03 2.18
CA SER A 330 -9.55 20.23 3.34
C SER A 330 -8.60 19.04 3.58
N ILE A 331 -7.33 19.24 3.22
CA ILE A 331 -6.29 18.23 3.43
C ILE A 331 -6.01 17.91 4.91
N THR A 332 -6.39 18.81 5.82
CA THR A 332 -6.29 18.59 7.28
C THR A 332 -7.58 18.05 7.90
N GLY A 333 -8.73 18.27 7.25
CA GLY A 333 -10.06 17.91 7.77
C GLY A 333 -10.68 16.65 7.20
N TYR A 334 -10.14 16.07 6.11
CA TYR A 334 -10.75 14.89 5.48
C TYR A 334 -10.88 13.68 6.42
N ARG A 335 -10.02 13.57 7.44
CA ARG A 335 -10.06 12.50 8.45
C ARG A 335 -11.16 12.67 9.50
N ASP A 336 -11.79 13.84 9.56
CA ASP A 336 -12.89 14.12 10.48
C ASP A 336 -14.25 13.78 9.86
N LYS A 337 -14.26 13.30 8.62
CA LYS A 337 -15.44 12.89 7.86
C LYS A 337 -15.85 11.47 8.24
N SER A 338 -17.15 11.19 8.07
CA SER A 338 -17.77 9.91 8.40
C SER A 338 -18.36 9.27 7.16
N PHE A 339 -18.14 7.96 7.01
CA PHE A 339 -18.63 7.15 5.91
C PHE A 339 -19.52 6.01 6.42
N ALA A 340 -20.40 5.52 5.55
CA ALA A 340 -21.22 4.35 5.85
C ALA A 340 -20.43 3.06 5.59
N SER A 341 -20.69 2.02 6.38
CA SER A 341 -20.14 0.70 6.12
C SER A 341 -20.77 0.12 4.85
N PRO A 342 -19.98 -0.32 3.86
CA PRO A 342 -20.48 -1.05 2.69
C PRO A 342 -20.97 -2.46 3.03
N CYS A 343 -20.70 -2.95 4.26
CA CYS A 343 -21.07 -4.29 4.71
C CYS A 343 -22.34 -4.29 5.56
N THR A 344 -22.53 -3.27 6.40
CA THR A 344 -23.65 -3.21 7.37
C THR A 344 -24.55 -1.99 7.18
N GLY A 345 -24.11 -0.98 6.44
CA GLY A 345 -24.81 0.29 6.27
C GLY A 345 -24.76 1.22 7.50
N THR A 346 -24.08 0.83 8.59
CA THR A 346 -23.91 1.70 9.76
C THR A 346 -22.99 2.87 9.42
N VAL A 347 -23.31 4.06 9.93
CA VAL A 347 -22.48 5.25 9.71
C VAL A 347 -21.51 5.40 10.88
N GLY A 348 -20.22 5.52 10.58
CA GLY A 348 -19.21 5.79 11.59
C GLY A 348 -19.51 7.11 12.32
N PRO A 349 -19.44 7.19 13.66
CA PRO A 349 -19.58 8.47 14.35
C PRO A 349 -18.46 9.44 13.94
N ALA A 350 -18.68 10.73 14.17
CA ALA A 350 -17.59 11.71 14.12
C ALA A 350 -16.55 11.37 15.22
N PRO A 351 -15.25 11.62 14.98
CA PRO A 351 -14.25 11.42 16.02
C PRO A 351 -14.46 12.41 17.17
N HIS A 352 -14.12 12.01 18.40
CA HIS A 352 -14.29 12.86 19.59
C HIS A 352 -13.26 14.01 19.65
N THR A 353 -12.20 13.94 18.85
CA THR A 353 -11.16 14.95 18.65
C THR A 353 -10.89 15.03 17.15
N THR A 354 -10.64 16.22 16.61
CA THR A 354 -10.19 16.34 15.22
C THR A 354 -8.86 15.63 15.03
N TRP A 355 -8.58 15.16 13.81
CA TRP A 355 -7.28 14.55 13.52
C TRP A 355 -6.13 15.51 13.82
N TRP A 356 -6.29 16.81 13.57
CA TRP A 356 -5.24 17.79 13.80
C TRP A 356 -4.84 17.88 15.28
N ASP A 357 -5.82 17.82 16.19
CA ASP A 357 -5.61 17.99 17.63
C ASP A 357 -5.34 16.67 18.38
N GLU A 358 -5.59 15.51 17.76
CA GLU A 358 -5.36 14.21 18.40
C GLU A 358 -3.91 13.74 18.26
N LEU A 359 -3.12 13.89 19.32
CA LEU A 359 -1.71 13.47 19.36
C LEU A 359 -1.48 12.04 19.88
N ASP A 360 -2.48 11.44 20.51
CA ASP A 360 -2.39 10.08 21.05
C ASP A 360 -3.04 9.10 20.06
N ASP A 361 -2.18 8.32 19.40
CA ASP A 361 -2.56 7.36 18.35
C ASP A 361 -2.92 5.96 18.90
N SER A 362 -3.06 5.82 20.23
CA SER A 362 -3.35 4.53 20.86
C SER A 362 -4.80 4.08 20.62
N LEU A 363 -4.96 2.76 20.54
CA LEU A 363 -6.28 2.11 20.45
C LEU A 363 -7.16 2.48 21.66
N ALA A 364 -6.58 2.53 22.85
CA ALA A 364 -7.31 2.86 24.07
C ALA A 364 -7.86 4.29 24.06
N ARG A 365 -7.09 5.25 23.51
CA ARG A 365 -7.54 6.62 23.33
C ARG A 365 -8.68 6.70 22.33
N PHE A 366 -8.50 6.09 21.16
CA PHE A 366 -9.44 6.16 20.04
C PHE A 366 -10.81 5.52 20.34
N LEU A 367 -10.83 4.40 21.07
CA LEU A 367 -12.07 3.70 21.43
C LEU A 367 -12.76 4.25 22.68
N LYS A 368 -12.25 5.34 23.27
CA LYS A 368 -12.86 5.98 24.43
C LYS A 368 -14.17 6.66 24.01
N ARG A 369 -15.27 6.20 24.58
CA ARG A 369 -16.61 6.75 24.36
C ARG A 369 -16.88 8.02 25.14
#